data_AF-A0A7C5R787-F1
#
_entry.id   AF-A0A7C5R787-F1
#
_cell.length_a   1.000
_cell.length_b   1.000
_cell.length_c   1.000
_cell.angle_alpha   90.00
_cell.angle_beta   90.00
_cell.angle_gamma   90.00
#
_symmetry.space_group_name_H-M   'P 1'
#
loop_
_entity.id
_entity.type
_entity.pdbx_description
1 polymer ?
#
loop_
_entity_poly.entity_id
_entity_poly.type
_entity_poly.pdbx_seq_one_letter_code
_entity_poly.pdbx_strand_id
1 'polypeptide(L)'
;MLNRENKYFFIIRFVIAWIIILTVPAFAVAVPQVSYPPDTINSGDTSHIDLIFPFSDNTGNPYLDNQNTSPLFLNDPENIDREIIYNPETNTYEFVNKIGDFTYRPPTIMDFEDYKDYDLQRDIQNYWDERTQTAGTSDGSRLIPKIYVGGEAFDRIFGSNTIDIRPQGSAEVSFGILSNKREDPALDVRQRRTTNFDFKMRIQMNVIAKIGDKIEFKANYNTESSFDFENTLKLKYEGKEDEIIKLIEAGNVSLPLRSSLIQGSQSLFGVKTELQFGKTHVTALFSQQQSETQNITVQGGAQTSRFELTALDYEENRHFFLAHKFRDNYESALATLPIVTTDITITKMEVWVTNIGAATEENRNIVAFTDLGEGKRSNIHNQYINPLINGDILPSNRSNDMLYKMDTAQIRDINTVT
;
A
#
# COMPACT_ATOMS: atom_id res chain seq x y z
N MET A 1 13.25 -5.33 -16.94
CA MET A 1 11.99 -4.60 -17.24
C MET A 1 11.00 -5.59 -17.81
N LEU A 2 9.99 -5.99 -17.04
CA LEU A 2 8.86 -6.78 -17.55
C LEU A 2 7.57 -5.98 -17.32
N ASN A 3 6.74 -5.98 -18.37
CA ASN A 3 5.70 -5.00 -18.62
C ASN A 3 4.46 -5.23 -17.74
N ARG A 4 3.83 -4.12 -17.34
CA ARG A 4 2.76 -4.02 -16.32
C ARG A 4 1.41 -4.61 -16.79
N GLU A 5 1.31 -5.05 -18.05
CA GLU A 5 0.08 -5.53 -18.68
C GLU A 5 -0.23 -7.02 -18.44
N ASN A 6 0.76 -7.86 -18.14
CA ASN A 6 0.53 -9.31 -18.02
C ASN A 6 -0.10 -9.75 -16.67
N LYS A 7 -0.14 -8.89 -15.65
CA LYS A 7 -0.71 -9.23 -14.34
C LYS A 7 -2.25 -9.23 -14.32
N TYR A 8 -2.89 -8.41 -15.14
CA TYR A 8 -4.36 -8.33 -15.20
C TYR A 8 -4.97 -9.44 -16.06
N PHE A 9 -4.20 -9.98 -17.02
CA PHE A 9 -4.67 -11.03 -17.92
C PHE A 9 -4.86 -12.39 -17.22
N PHE A 10 -4.08 -12.67 -16.17
CA PHE A 10 -4.17 -13.94 -15.43
C PHE A 10 -5.34 -13.96 -14.43
N ILE A 11 -5.64 -12.82 -13.81
CA ILE A 11 -6.71 -12.69 -12.81
C ILE A 11 -8.10 -12.76 -13.46
N ILE A 12 -8.26 -12.20 -14.67
CA ILE A 12 -9.55 -12.21 -15.39
C ILE A 12 -9.92 -13.62 -15.88
N ARG A 13 -8.95 -14.47 -16.25
CA ARG A 13 -9.23 -15.86 -16.64
C ARG A 13 -9.61 -16.76 -15.47
N PHE A 14 -9.10 -16.48 -14.27
CA PHE A 14 -9.41 -17.27 -13.08
C PHE A 14 -10.86 -17.04 -12.59
N VAL A 15 -11.37 -15.81 -12.73
CA VAL A 15 -12.74 -15.46 -12.32
C VAL A 15 -13.79 -15.92 -13.34
N ILE A 16 -13.47 -15.94 -14.64
CA ILE A 16 -14.39 -16.44 -15.69
C ILE A 16 -14.50 -17.98 -15.64
N ALA A 17 -13.43 -18.69 -15.26
CA ALA A 17 -13.47 -20.14 -15.08
C ALA A 17 -14.39 -20.59 -13.92
N TRP A 18 -14.51 -19.77 -12.87
CA TRP A 18 -15.37 -20.09 -11.72
C TRP A 18 -16.88 -19.83 -11.96
N ILE A 19 -17.23 -18.91 -12.86
CA ILE A 19 -18.64 -18.59 -13.14
C ILE A 19 -19.29 -19.57 -14.12
N ILE A 20 -18.51 -20.30 -14.92
CA ILE A 20 -19.03 -21.29 -15.88
C ILE A 20 -19.35 -22.66 -15.23
N ILE A 21 -18.81 -22.94 -14.05
CA ILE A 21 -19.06 -24.22 -13.34
C ILE A 21 -20.39 -24.22 -12.56
N LEU A 22 -21.06 -23.08 -12.40
CA LEU A 22 -22.28 -22.95 -11.58
C LEU A 22 -23.62 -22.93 -12.35
N THR A 23 -23.62 -23.15 -13.66
CA THR A 23 -24.88 -23.27 -14.44
C THR A 23 -24.79 -24.36 -15.50
N VAL A 24 -24.86 -25.63 -15.08
CA VAL A 24 -25.24 -26.73 -15.98
C VAL A 24 -26.62 -27.23 -15.51
N PRO A 25 -27.68 -27.09 -16.32
CA PRO A 25 -28.97 -27.70 -16.01
C PRO A 25 -28.84 -29.22 -16.09
N ALA A 26 -29.23 -29.91 -15.02
CA ALA A 26 -29.33 -31.36 -14.98
C ALA A 26 -30.43 -31.82 -15.97
N PHE A 27 -30.04 -32.20 -17.17
CA PHE A 27 -30.89 -33.00 -18.05
C PHE A 27 -30.69 -34.47 -17.70
N ALA A 28 -31.72 -35.07 -17.10
CA ALA A 28 -31.79 -36.51 -16.92
C ALA A 28 -31.95 -37.18 -18.30
N VAL A 29 -30.90 -37.83 -18.78
CA VAL A 29 -30.98 -38.76 -19.91
C VAL A 29 -31.34 -40.13 -19.34
N ALA A 30 -32.53 -40.63 -19.68
CA ALA A 30 -32.93 -41.99 -19.36
C ALA A 30 -32.09 -42.97 -20.18
N VAL A 31 -31.26 -43.76 -19.52
CA VAL A 31 -30.53 -44.88 -20.13
C VAL A 31 -31.48 -46.08 -20.23
N PRO A 32 -31.70 -46.67 -21.42
CA PRO A 32 -32.50 -47.88 -21.54
C PRO A 32 -31.75 -49.03 -20.85
N GLN A 33 -32.39 -49.62 -19.84
CA GLN A 33 -31.90 -50.82 -19.16
C GLN A 33 -31.99 -52.02 -20.13
N VAL A 34 -30.83 -52.52 -20.57
CA VAL A 34 -30.75 -53.82 -21.23
C VAL A 34 -30.83 -54.89 -20.15
N SER A 35 -31.95 -55.61 -20.11
CA SER A 35 -32.14 -56.78 -19.26
C SER A 35 -31.36 -57.97 -19.82
N TYR A 36 -30.32 -58.40 -19.12
CA TYR A 36 -29.72 -59.71 -19.34
C TYR A 36 -30.52 -60.76 -18.56
N PRO A 37 -30.87 -61.92 -19.15
CA PRO A 37 -31.47 -63.01 -18.39
C PRO A 37 -30.50 -63.47 -17.29
N PRO A 38 -30.99 -63.81 -16.09
CA PRO A 38 -30.14 -64.24 -14.99
C PRO A 38 -29.41 -65.53 -15.39
N ASP A 39 -28.07 -65.48 -15.31
CA ASP A 39 -27.22 -66.65 -15.52
C ASP A 39 -27.57 -67.72 -14.47
N THR A 40 -27.93 -68.89 -14.95
CA THR A 40 -28.61 -69.93 -14.18
C THR A 40 -27.61 -70.87 -13.52
N ILE A 41 -26.76 -70.34 -12.63
CA ILE A 41 -25.94 -71.15 -11.71
C ILE A 41 -25.71 -70.42 -10.36
N ASN A 42 -26.78 -70.06 -9.65
CA ASN A 42 -26.71 -69.89 -8.20
C ASN A 42 -26.88 -71.26 -7.53
N SER A 43 -25.88 -72.13 -7.65
CA SER A 43 -25.66 -73.15 -6.63
C SER A 43 -25.06 -72.42 -5.44
N GLY A 44 -25.89 -72.16 -4.42
CA GLY A 44 -25.41 -71.60 -3.16
C GLY A 44 -24.27 -72.48 -2.63
N ASP A 45 -23.07 -71.91 -2.59
CA ASP A 45 -21.94 -72.52 -1.90
C ASP A 45 -22.34 -72.71 -0.43
N THR A 46 -22.25 -73.94 0.07
CA THR A 46 -22.61 -74.31 1.46
C THR A 46 -21.63 -73.76 2.51
N SER A 47 -20.91 -72.69 2.17
CA SER A 47 -19.94 -71.99 3.01
C SER A 47 -20.41 -70.61 3.49
N HIS A 48 -21.64 -70.17 3.17
CA HIS A 48 -22.13 -68.85 3.61
C HIS A 48 -22.36 -68.82 5.13
N ILE A 49 -21.38 -68.31 5.86
CA ILE A 49 -21.46 -68.03 7.29
C ILE A 49 -22.04 -66.63 7.45
N ASP A 50 -23.28 -66.54 7.92
CA ASP A 50 -23.86 -65.26 8.34
C ASP A 50 -23.13 -64.80 9.61
N LEU A 51 -22.22 -63.85 9.44
CA LEU A 51 -21.50 -63.23 10.54
C LEU A 51 -22.48 -62.40 11.39
N ILE A 52 -22.40 -62.54 12.72
CA ILE A 52 -23.18 -61.71 13.67
C ILE A 52 -22.91 -60.21 13.42
N PHE A 53 -21.70 -59.88 12.95
CA PHE A 53 -21.33 -58.56 12.45
C PHE A 53 -20.80 -58.71 11.02
N PRO A 54 -21.63 -58.46 9.99
CA PRO A 54 -21.19 -58.53 8.60
C PRO A 54 -20.21 -57.38 8.31
N PHE A 55 -19.11 -57.70 7.63
CA PHE A 55 -18.21 -56.70 7.06
C PHE A 55 -18.03 -56.99 5.57
N SER A 56 -17.85 -55.93 4.78
CA SER A 56 -17.49 -56.06 3.37
C SER A 56 -15.97 -56.17 3.28
N ASP A 57 -15.48 -57.18 2.57
CA ASP A 57 -14.06 -57.31 2.31
C ASP A 57 -13.59 -56.24 1.29
N ASN A 58 -12.35 -55.80 1.41
CA ASN A 58 -11.73 -54.83 0.51
C ASN A 58 -11.62 -55.44 -0.90
N THR A 59 -12.14 -54.73 -1.89
CA THR A 59 -12.21 -55.19 -3.29
C THR A 59 -10.86 -55.12 -4.00
N GLY A 60 -9.87 -54.47 -3.40
CA GLY A 60 -8.59 -54.15 -4.04
C GLY A 60 -8.67 -52.89 -4.92
N ASN A 61 -9.85 -52.29 -5.06
CA ASN A 61 -10.05 -51.05 -5.80
C ASN A 61 -9.96 -49.85 -4.85
N PRO A 62 -8.96 -48.98 -5.02
CA PRO A 62 -8.74 -47.86 -4.12
C PRO A 62 -9.89 -46.83 -4.12
N TYR A 63 -10.74 -46.77 -5.15
CA TYR A 63 -11.93 -45.92 -5.16
C TYR A 63 -13.09 -46.47 -4.33
N LEU A 64 -13.24 -47.79 -4.26
CA LEU A 64 -14.34 -48.43 -3.55
C LEU A 64 -13.96 -48.66 -2.07
N ASP A 65 -12.70 -49.01 -1.83
CA ASP A 65 -12.22 -49.40 -0.50
C ASP A 65 -11.96 -48.18 0.41
N ASN A 66 -11.68 -47.01 -0.17
CA ASN A 66 -11.48 -45.76 0.60
C ASN A 66 -12.78 -45.04 0.98
N GLN A 67 -13.95 -45.52 0.54
CA GLN A 67 -15.22 -44.82 0.73
C GLN A 67 -15.90 -45.12 2.07
N ASN A 68 -15.43 -46.08 2.88
CA ASN A 68 -16.13 -46.43 4.11
C ASN A 68 -15.33 -47.22 5.16
N THR A 69 -14.21 -46.69 5.65
CA THR A 69 -13.53 -47.27 6.83
C THR A 69 -14.01 -46.58 8.11
N SER A 70 -14.96 -47.21 8.80
CA SER A 70 -15.32 -46.82 10.17
C SER A 70 -14.11 -47.02 11.09
N PRO A 71 -13.82 -46.11 12.05
CA PRO A 71 -12.75 -46.30 13.06
C PRO A 71 -12.96 -47.53 13.95
N LEU A 72 -14.13 -48.17 13.87
CA LEU A 72 -14.46 -49.41 14.57
C LEU A 72 -13.89 -50.65 13.89
N PHE A 73 -13.47 -50.57 12.62
CA PHE A 73 -12.78 -51.65 11.93
C PHE A 73 -11.26 -51.53 12.13
N LEU A 74 -10.58 -52.67 12.16
CA LEU A 74 -9.12 -52.72 12.29
C LEU A 74 -8.47 -52.25 10.98
N ASN A 75 -7.33 -51.58 11.11
CA ASN A 75 -6.48 -51.23 9.97
C ASN A 75 -5.88 -52.49 9.34
N ASP A 76 -5.46 -52.38 8.08
CA ASP A 76 -4.69 -53.43 7.41
C ASP A 76 -3.40 -53.73 8.19
N PRO A 77 -3.02 -55.02 8.35
CA PRO A 77 -1.81 -55.40 9.07
C PRO A 77 -0.53 -54.99 8.31
N GLU A 78 0.56 -54.74 9.06
CA GLU A 78 1.82 -54.19 8.53
C GLU A 78 2.49 -55.04 7.44
N ASN A 79 2.12 -56.31 7.29
CA ASN A 79 2.67 -57.21 6.28
C ASN A 79 1.95 -57.12 4.92
N ILE A 80 0.99 -56.21 4.77
CA ILE A 80 0.29 -55.94 3.51
C ILE A 80 0.82 -54.63 2.92
N ASP A 81 1.49 -54.73 1.78
CA ASP A 81 2.03 -53.58 1.05
C ASP A 81 1.24 -53.36 -0.25
N ARG A 82 0.97 -52.10 -0.58
CA ARG A 82 0.37 -51.72 -1.86
C ARG A 82 1.42 -51.03 -2.75
N GLU A 83 1.71 -51.65 -3.88
CA GLU A 83 2.59 -51.11 -4.91
C GLU A 83 1.78 -50.55 -6.09
N ILE A 84 2.19 -49.41 -6.62
CA ILE A 84 1.58 -48.78 -7.79
C ILE A 84 2.56 -48.88 -8.95
N ILE A 85 2.19 -49.60 -10.00
CA ILE A 85 3.03 -49.84 -11.18
C ILE A 85 2.43 -49.10 -12.37
N TYR A 86 3.22 -48.22 -12.99
CA TYR A 86 2.80 -47.51 -14.20
C TYR A 86 3.12 -48.32 -15.46
N ASN A 87 2.12 -48.54 -16.31
CA ASN A 87 2.30 -49.18 -17.61
C ASN A 87 2.33 -48.12 -18.74
N PRO A 88 3.50 -47.89 -19.37
CA PRO A 88 3.65 -46.84 -20.39
C PRO A 88 2.99 -47.17 -21.74
N GLU A 89 2.67 -48.44 -22.01
CA GLU A 89 2.05 -48.84 -23.29
C GLU A 89 0.54 -48.59 -23.30
N THR A 90 -0.12 -48.88 -22.18
CA THR A 90 -1.57 -48.70 -22.00
C THR A 90 -1.94 -47.38 -21.31
N ASN A 91 -0.95 -46.65 -20.78
CA ASN A 91 -1.13 -45.44 -19.98
C ASN A 91 -2.04 -45.65 -18.75
N THR A 92 -1.89 -46.80 -18.11
CA THR A 92 -2.68 -47.21 -16.95
C THR A 92 -1.79 -47.42 -15.73
N TYR A 93 -2.37 -47.27 -14.54
CA TYR A 93 -1.74 -47.56 -13.26
C TYR A 93 -2.32 -48.84 -12.67
N GLU A 94 -1.45 -49.76 -12.29
CA GLU A 94 -1.81 -51.04 -11.68
C GLU A 94 -1.54 -51.01 -10.17
N PHE A 95 -2.57 -51.26 -9.38
CA PHE A 95 -2.51 -51.35 -7.93
C PHE A 95 -2.33 -52.82 -7.52
N VAL A 96 -1.16 -53.17 -7.01
CA VAL A 96 -0.81 -54.53 -6.62
C VAL A 96 -0.70 -54.61 -5.09
N ASN A 97 -1.54 -55.43 -4.45
CA ASN A 97 -1.45 -55.68 -3.01
C ASN A 97 -0.65 -56.97 -2.77
N LYS A 98 0.46 -56.86 -2.02
CA LYS A 98 1.43 -57.92 -1.75
C LYS A 98 1.53 -58.25 -0.27
N ILE A 99 1.76 -59.51 0.04
CA ILE A 99 2.22 -59.99 1.35
C ILE A 99 3.60 -60.63 1.13
N GLY A 100 4.66 -59.88 1.47
CA GLY A 100 6.01 -60.23 1.04
C GLY A 100 6.10 -60.31 -0.49
N ASP A 101 6.45 -61.48 -1.02
CA ASP A 101 6.53 -61.72 -2.47
C ASP A 101 5.22 -62.22 -3.10
N PHE A 102 4.18 -62.46 -2.30
CA PHE A 102 2.93 -63.03 -2.75
C PHE A 102 1.86 -61.96 -3.01
N THR A 103 1.41 -61.83 -4.25
CA THR A 103 0.25 -61.01 -4.60
C THR A 103 -1.02 -61.70 -4.10
N TYR A 104 -1.62 -61.20 -3.02
CA TYR A 104 -2.74 -61.88 -2.37
C TYR A 104 -4.12 -61.53 -2.96
N ARG A 105 -4.19 -60.53 -3.86
CA ARG A 105 -5.40 -60.15 -4.60
C ARG A 105 -5.10 -59.75 -6.05
N PRO A 106 -6.05 -59.94 -6.98
CA PRO A 106 -5.91 -59.46 -8.35
C PRO A 106 -5.57 -57.96 -8.38
N PRO A 107 -4.66 -57.52 -9.27
CA PRO A 107 -4.35 -56.10 -9.39
C PRO A 107 -5.54 -55.33 -9.97
N THR A 108 -5.73 -54.10 -9.47
CA THR A 108 -6.74 -53.19 -10.02
C THR A 108 -6.06 -52.24 -10.98
N ILE A 109 -6.65 -52.04 -12.17
CA ILE A 109 -6.12 -51.16 -13.20
C ILE A 109 -6.95 -49.88 -13.23
N MET A 110 -6.27 -48.74 -13.37
CA MET A 110 -6.89 -47.42 -13.42
C MET A 110 -6.30 -46.62 -14.58
N ASP A 111 -7.14 -45.89 -15.31
CA ASP A 111 -6.68 -44.98 -16.34
C ASP A 111 -6.00 -43.75 -15.73
N PHE A 112 -5.17 -43.06 -16.49
CA PHE A 112 -4.45 -41.87 -16.00
C PHE A 112 -5.35 -40.79 -15.39
N GLU A 113 -6.51 -40.52 -16.00
CA GLU A 113 -7.41 -39.45 -15.53
C GLU A 113 -8.03 -39.81 -14.18
N ASP A 114 -8.48 -41.07 -14.02
CA ASP A 114 -8.99 -41.59 -12.76
C ASP A 114 -7.88 -41.62 -11.70
N TYR A 115 -6.64 -41.97 -12.06
CA TYR A 115 -5.52 -41.96 -11.12
C TYR A 115 -5.22 -40.55 -10.59
N LYS A 116 -5.27 -39.55 -11.46
CA LYS A 116 -5.05 -38.16 -11.10
C LYS A 116 -6.13 -37.66 -10.12
N ASP A 117 -7.39 -37.99 -10.38
CA ASP A 117 -8.50 -37.59 -9.50
C ASP A 117 -8.41 -38.31 -8.14
N TYR A 118 -8.04 -39.59 -8.15
CA TYR A 118 -7.76 -40.37 -6.93
C TYR A 118 -6.64 -39.76 -6.09
N ASP A 119 -5.51 -39.44 -6.72
CA ASP A 119 -4.33 -38.87 -6.07
C ASP A 119 -4.65 -37.50 -5.45
N LEU A 120 -5.36 -36.65 -6.19
CA LEU A 120 -5.82 -35.35 -5.70
C LEU A 120 -6.73 -35.47 -4.48
N GLN A 121 -7.70 -36.39 -4.50
CA GLN A 121 -8.62 -36.60 -3.39
C GLN A 121 -7.87 -37.12 -2.15
N ARG A 122 -6.94 -38.06 -2.34
CA ARG A 122 -6.06 -38.57 -1.28
C ARG A 122 -5.22 -37.46 -0.64
N ASP A 123 -4.62 -36.60 -1.45
CA ASP A 123 -3.80 -35.48 -0.97
C ASP A 123 -4.62 -34.48 -0.14
N ILE A 124 -5.85 -34.18 -0.58
CA ILE A 124 -6.79 -33.33 0.19
C ILE A 124 -7.10 -33.98 1.54
N GLN A 125 -7.37 -35.28 1.56
CA GLN A 125 -7.72 -36.00 2.79
C GLN A 125 -6.54 -36.08 3.75
N ASN A 126 -5.35 -36.44 3.26
CA ASN A 126 -4.09 -36.42 4.02
C ASN A 126 -3.82 -35.04 4.62
N TYR A 127 -4.04 -33.96 3.86
CA TYR A 127 -3.90 -32.59 4.35
C TYR A 127 -4.85 -32.30 5.52
N TRP A 128 -6.11 -32.73 5.46
CA TRP A 128 -7.06 -32.54 6.55
C TRP A 128 -6.76 -33.42 7.77
N ASP A 129 -6.29 -34.65 7.57
CA ASP A 129 -5.88 -35.55 8.66
C ASP A 129 -4.64 -35.01 9.38
N GLU A 130 -3.64 -34.54 8.64
CA GLU A 130 -2.47 -33.85 9.22
C GLU A 130 -2.93 -32.59 9.97
N ARG A 131 -3.84 -31.80 9.40
CA ARG A 131 -4.36 -30.58 10.04
C ARG A 131 -5.10 -30.87 11.34
N THR A 132 -5.91 -31.92 11.39
CA THR A 132 -6.68 -32.29 12.59
C THR A 132 -5.79 -32.88 13.69
N GLN A 133 -4.79 -33.69 13.33
CA GLN A 133 -3.78 -34.18 14.28
C GLN A 133 -2.95 -33.02 14.86
N THR A 134 -2.60 -32.03 14.03
CA THR A 134 -1.86 -30.84 14.47
C THR A 134 -2.74 -29.89 15.31
N ALA A 135 -4.04 -29.84 15.06
CA ALA A 135 -5.00 -29.02 15.83
C ALA A 135 -5.24 -29.56 17.26
N GLY A 136 -5.03 -30.85 17.50
CA GLY A 136 -5.22 -31.49 18.81
C GLY A 136 -4.06 -31.35 19.79
N THR A 137 -2.86 -30.98 19.31
CA THR A 137 -1.73 -30.68 20.20
C THR A 137 -1.90 -29.30 20.83
N SER A 138 -2.00 -29.29 22.15
CA SER A 138 -2.19 -28.14 23.04
C SER A 138 -1.02 -27.14 23.00
N ASP A 139 -0.83 -26.45 21.87
CA ASP A 139 0.01 -25.25 21.78
C ASP A 139 -0.81 -24.16 21.05
N GLY A 140 -1.51 -23.36 21.85
CA GLY A 140 -2.64 -22.56 21.42
C GLY A 140 -2.34 -21.43 20.41
N SER A 141 -3.40 -21.01 19.70
CA SER A 141 -3.54 -19.70 19.05
C SER A 141 -2.63 -19.35 17.86
N ARG A 142 -1.89 -20.28 17.25
CA ARG A 142 -1.04 -19.95 16.08
C ARG A 142 -1.76 -20.21 14.76
N LEU A 143 -1.87 -19.18 13.91
CA LEU A 143 -2.49 -19.27 12.58
C LEU A 143 -1.73 -20.22 11.63
N ILE A 144 -0.39 -20.26 11.77
CA ILE A 144 0.53 -21.09 10.98
C ILE A 144 1.32 -21.99 11.96
N PRO A 145 1.20 -23.33 11.86
CA PRO A 145 2.00 -24.25 12.68
C PRO A 145 3.46 -24.24 12.23
N LYS A 146 4.36 -24.70 13.11
CA LYS A 146 5.77 -24.89 12.75
C LYS A 146 5.87 -26.04 11.75
N ILE A 147 6.52 -25.79 10.62
CA ILE A 147 6.72 -26.81 9.58
C ILE A 147 8.07 -27.48 9.84
N TYR A 148 8.09 -28.80 9.86
CA TYR A 148 9.31 -29.60 10.00
C TYR A 148 9.67 -30.18 8.63
N VAL A 149 10.86 -29.87 8.12
CA VAL A 149 11.35 -30.39 6.84
C VAL A 149 12.28 -31.57 7.14
N GLY A 150 11.97 -32.75 6.60
CA GLY A 150 12.82 -33.94 6.79
C GLY A 150 14.16 -33.84 6.05
N GLY A 151 15.19 -34.49 6.59
CA GLY A 151 16.48 -34.72 5.93
C GLY A 151 17.67 -33.98 6.56
N GLU A 152 18.83 -34.66 6.58
CA GLU A 152 20.09 -34.12 7.12
C GLU A 152 20.67 -32.97 6.26
N ALA A 153 20.34 -32.94 4.97
CA ALA A 153 20.81 -31.90 4.06
C ALA A 153 20.26 -30.50 4.42
N PHE A 154 19.01 -30.43 4.88
CA PHE A 154 18.37 -29.19 5.30
C PHE A 154 19.00 -28.67 6.60
N ASP A 155 19.16 -29.55 7.59
CA ASP A 155 19.81 -29.24 8.86
C ASP A 155 21.25 -28.75 8.67
N ARG A 156 22.03 -29.36 7.77
CA ARG A 156 23.40 -28.92 7.51
C ARG A 156 23.49 -27.48 7.00
N ILE A 157 22.52 -27.04 6.21
CA ILE A 157 22.52 -25.70 5.60
C ILE A 157 21.90 -24.68 6.54
N PHE A 158 20.77 -25.00 7.17
CA PHE A 158 19.96 -24.06 7.97
C PHE A 158 20.08 -24.24 9.49
N GLY A 159 20.84 -25.24 9.94
CA GLY A 159 21.16 -25.58 11.34
C GLY A 159 20.00 -26.05 12.21
N SER A 160 18.79 -26.10 11.66
CA SER A 160 17.63 -26.80 12.22
C SER A 160 16.61 -27.05 11.09
N ASN A 161 15.79 -28.09 11.26
CA ASN A 161 14.74 -28.51 10.33
C ASN A 161 13.41 -27.77 10.49
N THR A 162 13.36 -26.74 11.34
CA THR A 162 12.13 -26.02 11.66
C THR A 162 11.95 -24.74 10.86
N ILE A 163 10.78 -24.55 10.27
CA ILE A 163 10.34 -23.28 9.69
C ILE A 163 9.24 -22.70 10.59
N ASP A 164 9.50 -21.55 11.20
CA ASP A 164 8.56 -20.82 12.07
C ASP A 164 8.18 -19.48 11.44
N ILE A 165 6.93 -19.35 10.99
CA ILE A 165 6.40 -18.14 10.38
C ILE A 165 5.37 -17.52 11.31
N ARG A 166 5.60 -16.27 11.70
CA ARG A 166 4.76 -15.52 12.64
C ARG A 166 4.27 -14.23 11.98
N PRO A 167 3.13 -14.27 11.25
CA PRO A 167 2.46 -13.06 10.79
C PRO A 167 1.66 -12.45 11.93
N GLN A 168 1.67 -11.12 12.03
CA GLN A 168 0.94 -10.31 12.99
C GLN A 168 0.40 -9.07 12.29
N GLY A 169 -0.78 -8.60 12.70
CA GLY A 169 -1.39 -7.39 12.17
C GLY A 169 -2.77 -7.62 11.56
N SER A 170 -3.19 -6.74 10.67
CA SER A 170 -4.51 -6.73 10.03
C SER A 170 -4.41 -6.39 8.54
N ALA A 171 -5.38 -6.88 7.79
CA ALA A 171 -5.60 -6.48 6.41
C ALA A 171 -7.09 -6.22 6.23
N GLU A 172 -7.45 -4.99 5.89
CA GLU A 172 -8.80 -4.56 5.55
C GLU A 172 -8.86 -4.29 4.04
N VAL A 173 -9.91 -4.76 3.41
CA VAL A 173 -10.18 -4.51 1.99
C VAL A 173 -11.61 -4.00 1.87
N SER A 174 -11.77 -2.79 1.33
CA SER A 174 -13.07 -2.17 1.12
C SER A 174 -13.36 -2.00 -0.37
N PHE A 175 -14.54 -2.43 -0.78
CA PHE A 175 -15.05 -2.30 -2.15
C PHE A 175 -16.28 -1.41 -2.12
N GLY A 176 -16.34 -0.43 -3.03
CA GLY A 176 -17.47 0.48 -3.17
C GLY A 176 -17.68 0.88 -4.63
N ILE A 177 -18.89 1.36 -4.93
CA ILE A 177 -19.18 2.01 -6.22
C ILE A 177 -19.59 3.44 -5.90
N LEU A 178 -18.78 4.40 -6.35
CA LEU A 178 -19.04 5.82 -6.17
C LEU A 178 -19.68 6.37 -7.45
N SER A 179 -20.98 6.65 -7.42
CA SER A 179 -21.70 7.31 -8.53
C SER A 179 -21.99 8.76 -8.14
N ASN A 180 -21.31 9.71 -8.78
CA ASN A 180 -21.59 11.13 -8.61
C ASN A 180 -22.37 11.67 -9.81
N LYS A 181 -23.42 12.46 -9.55
CA LYS A 181 -24.21 13.16 -10.57
C LYS A 181 -24.14 14.66 -10.32
N ARG A 182 -23.64 15.41 -11.30
CA ARG A 182 -23.60 16.88 -11.28
C ARG A 182 -24.53 17.43 -12.34
N GLU A 183 -25.50 18.25 -11.93
CA GLU A 183 -26.49 18.87 -12.81
C GLU A 183 -26.01 20.21 -13.35
N ASP A 184 -24.75 20.28 -13.75
CA ASP A 184 -24.17 21.46 -14.37
C ASP A 184 -24.49 21.47 -15.88
N PRO A 185 -25.25 22.46 -16.37
CA PRO A 185 -25.58 22.58 -17.79
C PRO A 185 -24.36 22.75 -18.68
N ALA A 186 -23.25 23.30 -18.16
CA ALA A 186 -22.01 23.51 -18.90
C ALA A 186 -21.26 22.20 -19.21
N LEU A 187 -21.65 21.09 -18.58
CA LEU A 187 -21.10 19.77 -18.86
C LEU A 187 -21.95 19.00 -19.85
N ASP A 188 -21.30 18.22 -20.70
CA ASP A 188 -21.94 17.23 -21.56
C ASP A 188 -22.75 16.23 -20.73
N VAL A 189 -23.91 15.82 -21.26
CA VAL A 189 -24.83 14.89 -20.58
C VAL A 189 -24.14 13.59 -20.15
N ARG A 190 -23.16 13.11 -20.94
CA ARG A 190 -22.37 11.90 -20.62
C ARG A 190 -21.39 12.11 -19.45
N GLN A 191 -20.92 13.34 -19.24
CA GLN A 191 -19.99 13.71 -18.17
C GLN A 191 -20.69 14.15 -16.87
N ARG A 192 -22.01 14.40 -16.93
CA ARG A 192 -22.84 14.73 -15.76
C ARG A 192 -22.98 13.58 -14.77
N ARG A 193 -22.76 12.33 -15.18
CA ARG A 193 -22.74 11.17 -14.29
C ARG A 193 -21.41 10.44 -14.43
N THR A 194 -20.68 10.34 -13.33
CA THR A 194 -19.42 9.58 -13.23
C THR A 194 -19.59 8.48 -12.21
N THR A 195 -19.35 7.24 -12.62
CA THR A 195 -19.41 6.07 -11.75
C THR A 195 -18.03 5.44 -11.71
N ASN A 196 -17.40 5.44 -10.54
CA ASN A 196 -16.08 4.87 -10.31
C ASN A 196 -16.18 3.69 -9.35
N PHE A 197 -15.40 2.65 -9.61
CA PHE A 197 -15.15 1.59 -8.64
C PHE A 197 -14.12 2.07 -7.63
N ASP A 198 -14.49 2.09 -6.36
CA ASP A 198 -13.62 2.46 -5.24
C ASP A 198 -13.09 1.18 -4.58
N PHE A 199 -11.78 0.99 -4.65
CA PHE A 199 -11.09 -0.14 -4.06
C PHE A 199 -9.99 0.40 -3.16
N LYS A 200 -10.10 0.13 -1.86
CA LYS A 200 -9.09 0.52 -0.87
C LYS A 200 -8.62 -0.69 -0.11
N MET A 201 -7.30 -0.82 0.00
CA MET A 201 -6.64 -1.84 0.82
C MET A 201 -5.89 -1.13 1.94
N ARG A 202 -6.07 -1.62 3.15
CA ARG A 202 -5.31 -1.20 4.33
C ARG A 202 -4.64 -2.42 4.93
N ILE A 203 -3.35 -2.56 4.68
CA ILE A 203 -2.54 -3.65 5.21
C ILE A 203 -1.61 -3.06 6.25
N GLN A 204 -1.67 -3.60 7.46
CA GLN A 204 -0.75 -3.33 8.55
C GLN A 204 -0.22 -4.67 9.03
N MET A 205 0.98 -5.04 8.59
CA MET A 205 1.49 -6.39 8.76
C MET A 205 2.94 -6.39 9.24
N ASN A 206 3.20 -7.17 10.27
CA ASN A 206 4.53 -7.54 10.73
C ASN A 206 4.70 -9.06 10.58
N VAL A 207 5.69 -9.50 9.82
CA VAL A 207 6.00 -10.91 9.60
C VAL A 207 7.41 -11.19 10.05
N ILE A 208 7.57 -12.21 10.90
CA ILE A 208 8.86 -12.78 11.26
C ILE A 208 8.86 -14.25 10.86
N ALA A 209 9.68 -14.61 9.89
CA ALA A 209 9.92 -15.99 9.49
C ALA A 209 11.34 -16.40 9.87
N LYS A 210 11.48 -17.54 10.55
CA LYS A 210 12.77 -18.16 10.87
C LYS A 210 12.86 -19.51 10.19
N ILE A 211 13.95 -19.73 9.47
CA ILE A 211 14.25 -21.02 8.82
C ILE A 211 15.50 -21.55 9.50
N GLY A 212 15.31 -22.60 10.29
CA GLY A 212 16.33 -23.15 11.18
C GLY A 212 16.86 -22.12 12.19
N ASP A 213 18.17 -22.13 12.43
CA ASP A 213 18.88 -21.17 13.29
C ASP A 213 19.59 -20.05 12.49
N LYS A 214 19.83 -20.27 11.18
CA LYS A 214 20.65 -19.35 10.37
C LYS A 214 19.89 -18.26 9.64
N ILE A 215 18.63 -18.48 9.24
CA ILE A 215 17.89 -17.52 8.41
C ILE A 215 16.75 -16.88 9.17
N GLU A 216 16.70 -15.56 9.16
CA GLU A 216 15.62 -14.74 9.68
C GLU A 216 15.16 -13.75 8.62
N PHE A 217 13.88 -13.80 8.28
CA PHE A 217 13.20 -12.84 7.41
C PHE A 217 12.21 -12.03 8.22
N LYS A 218 12.34 -10.70 8.15
CA LYS A 218 11.50 -9.72 8.82
C LYS A 218 10.89 -8.81 7.76
N ALA A 219 9.56 -8.71 7.74
CA ALA A 219 8.84 -7.77 6.89
C ALA A 219 7.88 -6.95 7.73
N ASN A 220 7.98 -5.63 7.66
CA ASN A 220 7.00 -4.69 8.20
C ASN A 220 6.42 -3.92 7.02
N TYR A 221 5.11 -3.97 6.86
CA TYR A 221 4.42 -3.37 5.75
C TYR A 221 3.14 -2.67 6.21
N ASN A 222 3.08 -1.37 5.98
CA ASN A 222 1.95 -0.50 6.23
C ASN A 222 1.60 0.29 4.96
N THR A 223 0.42 0.04 4.39
CA THR A 223 -0.07 0.76 3.21
C THR A 223 -0.49 2.20 3.50
N GLU A 224 -0.69 2.56 4.77
CA GLU A 224 -1.07 3.90 5.21
C GLU A 224 0.12 4.71 5.75
N SER A 225 1.35 4.19 5.63
CA SER A 225 2.55 4.94 6.01
C SER A 225 2.69 6.21 5.17
N SER A 226 3.08 7.31 5.83
CA SER A 226 3.44 8.56 5.14
C SER A 226 4.86 8.52 4.56
N PHE A 227 5.71 7.61 5.05
CA PHE A 227 7.10 7.52 4.65
C PHE A 227 7.49 6.10 4.23
N ASP A 228 8.15 5.99 3.07
CA ASP A 228 8.58 4.70 2.52
C ASP A 228 9.55 3.93 3.43
N PHE A 229 10.35 4.63 4.26
CA PHE A 229 11.31 4.00 5.16
C PHE A 229 10.65 3.22 6.32
N GLU A 230 9.37 3.47 6.62
CA GLU A 230 8.63 2.69 7.63
C GLU A 230 8.34 1.26 7.14
N ASN A 231 8.28 1.07 5.82
CA ASN A 231 8.12 -0.24 5.20
C ASN A 231 9.48 -0.92 5.11
N THR A 232 9.74 -1.85 6.02
CA THR A 232 11.02 -2.54 6.13
C THR A 232 10.93 -3.97 5.65
N LEU A 233 11.86 -4.38 4.79
CA LEU A 233 12.08 -5.74 4.37
C LEU A 233 13.51 -6.13 4.73
N LYS A 234 13.72 -7.15 5.55
CA LYS A 234 15.05 -7.56 5.97
C LYS A 234 15.20 -9.07 5.98
N LEU A 235 16.03 -9.59 5.08
CA LEU A 235 16.52 -10.95 5.13
C LEU A 235 17.87 -10.96 5.82
N LYS A 236 18.08 -11.85 6.79
CA LYS A 236 19.33 -12.03 7.53
C LYS A 236 19.71 -13.50 7.48
N TYR A 237 20.94 -13.78 7.07
CA TYR A 237 21.64 -15.04 7.28
C TYR A 237 22.74 -14.82 8.30
N GLU A 238 22.81 -15.65 9.33
CA GLU A 238 23.83 -15.64 10.36
C GLU A 238 24.61 -16.97 10.33
N GLY A 239 25.91 -16.88 10.06
CA GLY A 239 26.79 -18.03 10.05
C GLY A 239 27.25 -18.41 11.45
N LYS A 240 27.64 -19.67 11.65
CA LYS A 240 28.16 -20.18 12.93
C LYS A 240 29.57 -19.62 13.23
N GLU A 241 30.06 -19.87 14.44
CA GLU A 241 31.35 -19.37 14.92
C GLU A 241 32.54 -19.76 14.01
N ASP A 242 32.49 -20.95 13.39
CA ASP A 242 33.55 -21.45 12.52
C ASP A 242 33.42 -21.00 11.04
N GLU A 243 32.34 -20.33 10.67
CA GLU A 243 32.10 -19.91 9.28
C GLU A 243 32.79 -18.58 8.97
N ILE A 244 33.37 -18.45 7.77
CA ILE A 244 33.97 -17.19 7.29
C ILE A 244 32.89 -16.13 7.10
N ILE A 245 31.74 -16.53 6.57
CA ILE A 245 30.58 -15.65 6.38
C ILE A 245 29.88 -15.52 7.72
N LYS A 246 29.95 -14.34 8.33
CA LYS A 246 29.28 -14.07 9.62
C LYS A 246 27.85 -13.60 9.42
N LEU A 247 27.65 -12.72 8.44
CA LEU A 247 26.37 -12.09 8.23
C LEU A 247 26.13 -11.82 6.75
N ILE A 248 24.96 -12.17 6.24
CA ILE A 248 24.45 -11.63 4.97
C ILE A 248 23.10 -11.01 5.26
N GLU A 249 22.95 -9.72 5.00
CA GLU A 249 21.69 -9.00 5.09
C GLU A 249 21.26 -8.51 3.70
N ALA A 250 19.97 -8.62 3.40
CA ALA A 250 19.39 -8.08 2.17
C ALA A 250 18.09 -7.32 2.47
N GLY A 251 17.87 -6.22 1.75
CA GLY A 251 16.77 -5.28 1.99
C GLY A 251 17.22 -4.09 2.83
N ASN A 252 16.49 -3.72 3.87
CA ASN A 252 16.83 -2.63 4.78
C ASN A 252 18.03 -3.02 5.66
N VAL A 253 19.16 -2.37 5.39
CA VAL A 253 20.45 -2.59 6.05
C VAL A 253 20.98 -1.29 6.62
N SER A 254 21.89 -1.39 7.59
CA SER A 254 22.56 -0.25 8.18
C SER A 254 24.07 -0.51 8.29
N LEU A 255 24.85 0.56 8.13
CA LEU A 255 26.30 0.50 8.26
C LEU A 255 26.79 1.64 9.16
N PRO A 256 26.59 1.56 10.48
CA PRO A 256 27.13 2.55 11.39
C PRO A 256 28.67 2.47 11.39
N LEU A 257 29.33 3.58 11.06
CA LEU A 257 30.79 3.70 11.09
C LEU A 257 31.23 4.50 12.32
N ARG A 258 32.32 4.07 12.96
CA ARG A 258 32.92 4.77 14.13
C ARG A 258 33.90 5.88 13.72
N SER A 259 33.67 6.52 12.58
CA SER A 259 34.52 7.60 12.06
C SER A 259 33.79 8.93 12.12
N SER A 260 34.47 10.00 12.50
CA SER A 260 33.94 11.36 12.47
C SER A 260 33.97 11.98 11.07
N LEU A 261 34.88 11.51 10.20
CA LEU A 261 35.06 12.04 8.84
C LEU A 261 34.11 11.42 7.83
N ILE A 262 33.83 10.12 7.97
CA ILE A 262 32.92 9.38 7.11
C ILE A 262 31.81 8.82 7.99
N GLN A 263 30.67 9.49 7.94
CA GLN A 263 29.47 9.04 8.65
C GLN A 263 28.79 7.96 7.80
N GLY A 264 28.60 6.78 8.40
CA GLY A 264 27.87 5.70 7.77
C GLY A 264 26.37 5.97 7.76
N SER A 265 25.69 5.61 6.68
CA SER A 265 24.24 5.76 6.56
C SER A 265 23.49 4.63 7.30
N GLN A 266 22.37 4.97 7.92
CA GLN A 266 21.59 4.06 8.76
C GLN A 266 20.35 3.48 8.03
N SER A 267 19.91 4.11 6.95
CA SER A 267 18.70 3.71 6.21
C SER A 267 19.04 3.47 4.74
N LEU A 268 19.42 2.23 4.46
CA LEU A 268 19.91 1.79 3.16
C LEU A 268 19.09 0.59 2.71
N PHE A 269 18.80 0.51 1.41
CA PHE A 269 18.18 -0.67 0.81
C PHE A 269 19.17 -1.35 -0.13
N GLY A 270 19.60 -2.56 0.20
CA GLY A 270 20.64 -3.25 -0.56
C GLY A 270 21.06 -4.57 0.05
N VAL A 271 22.30 -4.97 -0.25
CA VAL A 271 22.91 -6.20 0.25
C VAL A 271 24.16 -5.84 1.05
N LYS A 272 24.27 -6.40 2.25
CA LYS A 272 25.40 -6.24 3.16
C LYS A 272 25.95 -7.62 3.51
N THR A 273 27.26 -7.76 3.46
CA THR A 273 27.95 -9.00 3.80
C THR A 273 29.08 -8.71 4.77
N GLU A 274 29.15 -9.48 5.87
CA GLU A 274 30.24 -9.44 6.84
C GLU A 274 31.01 -10.76 6.80
N LEU A 275 32.31 -10.66 6.53
CA LEU A 275 33.25 -11.77 6.47
C LEU A 275 34.28 -11.61 7.59
N GLN A 276 34.66 -12.71 8.23
CA GLN A 276 35.70 -12.71 9.25
C GLN A 276 36.79 -13.73 8.91
N PHE A 277 38.02 -13.24 8.74
CA PHE A 277 39.23 -14.03 8.51
C PHE A 277 40.13 -13.93 9.74
N GLY A 278 39.91 -14.82 10.71
CA GLY A 278 40.59 -14.76 12.01
C GLY A 278 40.25 -13.47 12.76
N LYS A 279 41.20 -12.53 12.82
CA LYS A 279 41.01 -11.21 13.47
C LYS A 279 40.55 -10.11 12.50
N THR A 280 40.60 -10.36 11.20
CA THR A 280 40.25 -9.36 10.17
C THR A 280 38.76 -9.44 9.87
N HIS A 281 38.05 -8.32 10.02
CA HIS A 281 36.64 -8.18 9.67
C HIS A 281 36.51 -7.37 8.39
N VAL A 282 35.81 -7.91 7.40
CA VAL A 282 35.54 -7.26 6.11
C VAL A 282 34.04 -7.12 5.96
N THR A 283 33.56 -5.88 5.96
CA THR A 283 32.15 -5.57 5.70
C THR A 283 32.03 -4.96 4.31
N ALA A 284 31.28 -5.61 3.43
CA ALA A 284 30.94 -5.12 2.11
C ALA A 284 29.46 -4.72 2.06
N LEU A 285 29.16 -3.59 1.42
CA LEU A 285 27.81 -3.06 1.29
C LEU A 285 27.60 -2.53 -0.12
N PHE A 286 26.51 -2.97 -0.75
CA PHE A 286 26.01 -2.43 -2.01
C PHE A 286 24.54 -2.04 -1.83
N SER A 287 24.23 -0.75 -1.84
CA SER A 287 22.90 -0.27 -1.48
C SER A 287 22.53 1.06 -2.11
N GLN A 288 21.23 1.28 -2.24
CA GLN A 288 20.64 2.59 -2.51
C GLN A 288 20.29 3.27 -1.18
N GLN A 289 20.71 4.52 -1.02
CA GLN A 289 20.35 5.34 0.13
C GLN A 289 18.92 5.86 -0.01
N GLN A 290 18.09 5.62 1.03
CA GLN A 290 16.67 6.01 1.05
C GLN A 290 16.39 7.25 1.92
N SER A 291 17.42 7.88 2.49
CA SER A 291 17.24 9.01 3.42
C SER A 291 18.19 10.15 3.11
N GLU A 292 17.72 11.37 3.35
CA GLU A 292 18.50 12.60 3.23
C GLU A 292 19.03 13.03 4.59
N THR A 293 20.28 13.50 4.64
CA THR A 293 20.89 14.00 5.88
C THR A 293 20.69 15.51 5.96
N GLN A 294 19.93 15.97 6.95
CA GLN A 294 19.79 17.40 7.23
C GLN A 294 20.62 17.79 8.44
N ASN A 295 21.50 18.78 8.27
CA ASN A 295 22.32 19.34 9.34
C ASN A 295 21.69 20.63 9.85
N ILE A 296 21.18 20.60 11.09
CA ILE A 296 20.64 21.79 11.75
C ILE A 296 21.71 22.31 12.72
N THR A 297 22.14 23.56 12.53
CA THR A 297 23.06 24.22 13.46
C THR A 297 22.24 25.01 14.47
N VAL A 298 22.22 24.58 15.73
CA VAL A 298 21.57 25.28 16.84
C VAL A 298 22.63 26.09 17.58
N GLN A 299 22.46 27.41 17.68
CA GLN A 299 23.37 28.29 18.41
C GLN A 299 22.59 28.95 19.57
N GLY A 300 23.09 28.83 20.80
CA GLY A 300 22.51 29.51 21.96
C GLY A 300 21.11 29.05 22.39
N GLY A 301 20.68 27.84 22.01
CA GLY A 301 19.37 27.28 22.37
C GLY A 301 18.22 27.67 21.45
N ALA A 302 18.48 28.41 20.38
CA ALA A 302 17.49 28.75 19.35
C ALA A 302 17.92 28.21 17.97
N GLN A 303 16.92 27.80 17.17
CA GLN A 303 17.14 27.44 15.77
C GLN A 303 17.33 28.72 14.96
N THR A 304 18.53 28.95 14.44
CA THR A 304 18.81 30.07 13.54
C THR A 304 18.51 29.67 12.10
N SER A 305 17.58 30.36 11.45
CA SER A 305 17.40 30.27 9.99
C SER A 305 18.16 31.41 9.33
N ARG A 306 19.00 31.09 8.34
CA ARG A 306 19.68 32.10 7.53
C ARG A 306 18.78 32.43 6.34
N PHE A 307 18.54 33.71 6.13
CA PHE A 307 17.90 34.21 4.91
C PHE A 307 18.85 35.19 4.22
N GLU A 308 18.71 35.31 2.91
CA GLU A 308 19.44 36.25 2.08
C GLU A 308 18.40 37.11 1.35
N LEU A 309 18.55 38.42 1.43
CA LEU A 309 17.76 39.38 0.65
C LEU A 309 18.72 40.19 -0.19
N THR A 310 18.38 40.34 -1.46
CA THR A 310 19.05 41.25 -2.38
C THR A 310 18.32 42.59 -2.44
N ALA A 311 18.95 43.62 -3.01
CA ALA A 311 18.32 44.93 -3.19
C ALA A 311 17.12 44.90 -4.16
N LEU A 312 16.96 43.82 -4.94
CA LEU A 312 15.82 43.62 -5.84
C LEU A 312 14.65 42.90 -5.17
N ASP A 313 14.87 42.25 -4.03
CA ASP A 313 13.84 41.52 -3.27
C ASP A 313 12.95 42.48 -2.45
N TYR A 314 12.55 43.59 -3.05
CA TYR A 314 11.60 44.52 -2.43
C TYR A 314 10.17 43.95 -2.53
N GLU A 315 9.35 44.23 -1.52
CA GLU A 315 7.96 43.81 -1.54
C GLU A 315 7.14 44.70 -2.48
N GLU A 316 6.89 44.20 -3.69
CA GLU A 316 6.10 44.90 -4.71
C GLU A 316 4.63 45.02 -4.31
N ASN A 317 4.03 46.20 -4.53
CA ASN A 317 2.59 46.47 -4.36
C ASN A 317 2.02 46.08 -2.97
N ARG A 318 2.86 46.09 -1.93
CA ARG A 318 2.45 45.83 -0.54
C ARG A 318 2.40 47.07 0.33
N HIS A 319 3.38 47.96 0.17
CA HIS A 319 3.51 49.17 0.97
C HIS A 319 3.22 50.41 0.13
N PHE A 320 2.32 51.26 0.60
CA PHE A 320 1.88 52.46 -0.11
C PHE A 320 2.00 53.69 0.78
N PHE A 321 2.46 54.80 0.20
CA PHE A 321 2.34 56.12 0.82
C PHE A 321 0.91 56.63 0.68
N LEU A 322 0.40 57.33 1.69
CA LEU A 322 -0.98 57.85 1.68
C LEU A 322 -1.18 59.04 0.74
N ALA A 323 -0.12 59.82 0.51
CA ALA A 323 -0.08 60.98 -0.38
C ALA A 323 1.38 61.29 -0.71
N HIS A 324 1.63 62.10 -1.76
CA HIS A 324 2.99 62.47 -2.15
C HIS A 324 3.73 63.21 -1.05
N LYS A 325 3.04 64.00 -0.22
CA LYS A 325 3.65 64.67 0.94
C LYS A 325 4.35 63.70 1.89
N PHE A 326 3.75 62.53 2.15
CA PHE A 326 4.36 61.53 3.04
C PHE A 326 5.60 60.92 2.41
N ARG A 327 5.56 60.64 1.09
CA ARG A 327 6.72 60.15 0.32
C ARG A 327 7.87 61.14 0.32
N ASP A 328 7.60 62.41 0.00
CA ASP A 328 8.62 63.46 -0.12
C ASP A 328 9.30 63.77 1.23
N ASN A 329 8.59 63.56 2.34
CA ASN A 329 9.08 63.82 3.68
C ASN A 329 9.60 62.57 4.42
N TYR A 330 9.45 61.36 3.86
CA TYR A 330 9.74 60.10 4.55
C TYR A 330 11.18 60.02 5.05
N GLU A 331 12.16 60.23 4.17
CA GLU A 331 13.59 60.13 4.51
C GLU A 331 14.01 61.21 5.53
N SER A 332 13.53 62.44 5.34
CA SER A 332 13.82 63.55 6.26
C SER A 332 13.22 63.31 7.65
N ALA A 333 12.03 62.70 7.72
CA ALA A 333 11.36 62.38 8.98
C ALA A 333 12.02 61.23 9.76
N LEU A 334 12.76 60.36 9.06
CA LEU A 334 13.45 59.20 9.63
C LEU A 334 14.97 59.41 9.76
N ALA A 335 15.49 60.60 9.43
CA ALA A 335 16.92 60.88 9.48
C ALA A 335 17.55 60.72 10.87
N THR A 336 16.75 60.83 11.94
CA THR A 336 17.20 60.77 13.34
C THR A 336 16.53 59.64 14.13
N LEU A 337 16.40 58.44 13.54
CA LEU A 337 15.89 57.25 14.23
C LEU A 337 16.62 57.03 15.58
N PRO A 338 15.89 56.70 16.67
CA PRO A 338 14.50 56.25 16.71
C PRO A 338 13.44 57.38 16.81
N ILE A 339 13.84 58.65 16.83
CA ILE A 339 12.89 59.78 16.92
C ILE A 339 12.38 60.12 15.52
N VAL A 340 11.09 59.91 15.28
CA VAL A 340 10.43 60.28 14.01
C VAL A 340 10.02 61.75 14.06
N THR A 341 10.62 62.59 13.22
CA THR A 341 10.38 64.04 13.18
C THR A 341 9.27 64.38 12.18
N THR A 342 8.02 64.11 12.56
CA THR A 342 6.82 64.47 11.81
C THR A 342 5.83 65.22 12.70
N ASP A 343 5.13 66.20 12.14
CA ASP A 343 4.06 66.98 12.77
C ASP A 343 2.66 66.39 12.49
N ILE A 344 2.58 65.30 11.73
CA ILE A 344 1.33 64.66 11.31
C ILE A 344 1.05 63.40 12.13
N THR A 345 -0.15 63.33 12.71
CA THR A 345 -0.69 62.13 13.39
C THR A 345 -1.92 61.63 12.65
N ILE A 346 -1.90 60.37 12.19
CA ILE A 346 -3.05 59.73 11.54
C ILE A 346 -4.00 59.20 12.63
N THR A 347 -5.21 59.75 12.72
CA THR A 347 -6.21 59.36 13.72
C THR A 347 -7.19 58.29 13.24
N LYS A 348 -7.47 58.25 11.93
CA LYS A 348 -8.36 57.29 11.29
C LYS A 348 -7.86 56.97 9.88
N MET A 349 -7.89 55.69 9.52
CA MET A 349 -7.59 55.22 8.18
C MET A 349 -8.67 54.22 7.75
N GLU A 350 -9.21 54.43 6.55
CA GLU A 350 -10.09 53.49 5.88
C GLU A 350 -9.43 53.09 4.56
N VAL A 351 -9.25 51.80 4.35
CA VAL A 351 -8.66 51.25 3.13
C VAL A 351 -9.72 50.44 2.42
N TRP A 352 -9.93 50.76 1.16
CA TRP A 352 -10.92 50.09 0.33
C TRP A 352 -10.22 49.30 -0.76
N VAL A 353 -10.56 48.01 -0.87
CA VAL A 353 -9.99 47.07 -1.85
C VAL A 353 -11.11 46.53 -2.71
N THR A 354 -10.86 46.35 -4.00
CA THR A 354 -11.81 45.73 -4.91
C THR A 354 -12.06 44.27 -4.52
N ASN A 355 -13.33 43.92 -4.26
CA ASN A 355 -13.72 42.56 -3.93
C ASN A 355 -14.12 41.81 -5.22
N ILE A 356 -13.34 40.79 -5.61
CA ILE A 356 -13.61 39.91 -6.77
C ILE A 356 -14.37 38.64 -6.32
N GLY A 357 -14.71 38.52 -5.03
CA GLY A 357 -15.40 37.38 -4.43
C GLY A 357 -16.86 37.65 -4.09
N ALA A 358 -17.42 36.79 -3.23
CA ALA A 358 -18.80 36.95 -2.75
C ALA A 358 -18.96 38.29 -2.02
N ALA A 359 -20.12 38.94 -2.24
CA ALA A 359 -20.44 40.22 -1.63
C ALA A 359 -20.43 40.08 -0.09
N THR A 360 -19.66 40.94 0.57
CA THR A 360 -19.70 41.12 2.03
C THR A 360 -20.74 42.16 2.41
N GLU A 361 -21.20 42.16 3.66
CA GLU A 361 -22.35 42.95 4.12
C GLU A 361 -22.18 44.48 4.00
N GLU A 362 -20.95 45.00 4.01
CA GLU A 362 -20.66 46.45 3.93
C GLU A 362 -20.02 46.91 2.60
N ASN A 363 -20.36 46.27 1.48
CA ASN A 363 -19.86 46.72 0.17
C ASN A 363 -20.40 48.11 -0.20
N ARG A 364 -19.50 49.00 -0.65
CA ARG A 364 -19.84 50.35 -1.13
C ARG A 364 -19.23 50.60 -2.51
N ASN A 365 -19.90 51.41 -3.32
CA ASN A 365 -19.33 51.97 -4.54
C ASN A 365 -18.34 53.07 -4.19
N ILE A 366 -17.20 53.11 -4.90
CA ILE A 366 -16.10 54.02 -4.59
C ILE A 366 -15.59 54.61 -5.90
N VAL A 367 -15.36 55.92 -5.87
CA VAL A 367 -14.65 56.65 -6.91
C VAL A 367 -13.40 57.20 -6.26
N ALA A 368 -12.25 56.65 -6.63
CA ALA A 368 -10.95 57.09 -6.12
C ALA A 368 -10.31 58.04 -7.14
N PHE A 369 -9.78 59.16 -6.66
CA PHE A 369 -9.11 60.15 -7.49
C PHE A 369 -7.62 60.21 -7.14
N THR A 370 -6.77 60.25 -8.16
CA THR A 370 -5.31 60.26 -7.98
C THR A 370 -4.78 61.56 -7.39
N ASP A 371 -5.35 62.70 -7.80
CA ASP A 371 -4.89 64.03 -7.37
C ASP A 371 -5.65 64.56 -6.14
N LEU A 372 -6.46 63.74 -5.45
CA LEU A 372 -7.25 64.20 -4.30
C LEU A 372 -6.36 64.65 -3.15
N GLY A 373 -6.54 65.90 -2.75
CA GLY A 373 -5.87 66.49 -1.60
C GLY A 373 -4.39 66.81 -1.78
N GLU A 374 -3.84 66.69 -2.98
CA GLU A 374 -2.48 67.14 -3.28
C GLU A 374 -2.41 68.68 -3.32
N GLY A 375 -1.60 69.29 -2.44
CA GLY A 375 -1.50 70.76 -2.29
C GLY A 375 -0.34 71.41 -3.03
N LYS A 376 0.62 70.63 -3.53
CA LYS A 376 1.74 71.15 -4.33
C LYS A 376 1.48 70.91 -5.80
N ARG A 377 1.67 71.94 -6.62
CA ARG A 377 1.49 71.82 -8.08
C ARG A 377 2.34 70.71 -8.72
N SER A 378 3.55 70.47 -8.21
CA SER A 378 4.44 69.41 -8.69
C SER A 378 3.88 67.99 -8.51
N ASN A 379 2.95 67.81 -7.57
CA ASN A 379 2.40 66.51 -7.19
C ASN A 379 1.03 66.25 -7.83
N ILE A 380 0.43 67.28 -8.47
CA ILE A 380 -0.84 67.18 -9.17
C ILE A 380 -0.55 66.81 -10.62
N HIS A 381 -0.99 65.63 -11.05
CA HIS A 381 -0.75 65.14 -12.41
C HIS A 381 -1.62 65.88 -13.44
N ASN A 382 -2.90 66.12 -13.12
CA ASN A 382 -3.82 66.77 -14.04
C ASN A 382 -3.49 68.26 -14.22
N GLN A 383 -3.31 68.69 -15.48
CA GLN A 383 -2.99 70.08 -15.80
C GLN A 383 -4.14 71.05 -15.49
N TYR A 384 -5.37 70.57 -15.47
CA TYR A 384 -6.55 71.39 -15.20
C TYR A 384 -6.87 71.54 -13.73
N ILE A 385 -6.21 70.81 -12.83
CA ILE A 385 -6.33 70.97 -11.38
C ILE A 385 -5.21 71.88 -10.89
N ASN A 386 -5.54 72.85 -10.05
CA ASN A 386 -4.58 73.78 -9.46
C ASN A 386 -4.67 73.75 -7.93
N PRO A 387 -3.54 73.97 -7.24
CA PRO A 387 -3.58 74.23 -5.80
C PRO A 387 -4.33 75.52 -5.53
N LEU A 388 -5.04 75.60 -4.41
CA LEU A 388 -5.75 76.83 -4.03
C LEU A 388 -4.77 77.95 -3.67
N ILE A 389 -5.10 79.19 -4.02
CA ILE A 389 -4.36 80.39 -3.61
C ILE A 389 -4.60 80.54 -2.10
N ASN A 390 -3.61 80.14 -1.28
CA ASN A 390 -3.68 79.90 0.19
C ASN A 390 -4.21 78.53 0.65
N GLY A 391 -4.18 77.51 -0.20
CA GLY A 391 -4.50 76.13 0.20
C GLY A 391 -3.50 75.52 1.18
N ASP A 392 -3.94 74.52 1.94
CA ASP A 392 -3.07 73.75 2.82
C ASP A 392 -2.00 73.02 2.00
N ILE A 393 -0.73 73.19 2.37
CA ILE A 393 0.39 72.42 1.80
C ILE A 393 0.32 70.95 2.26
N LEU A 394 -0.35 70.71 3.40
CA LEU A 394 -0.65 69.37 3.91
C LEU A 394 -1.77 68.73 3.09
N PRO A 395 -1.75 67.39 2.89
CA PRO A 395 -2.80 66.70 2.18
C PRO A 395 -4.17 66.89 2.84
N SER A 396 -5.09 67.53 2.12
CA SER A 396 -6.43 67.85 2.61
C SER A 396 -7.38 68.04 1.43
N ASN A 397 -8.66 67.73 1.59
CA ASN A 397 -9.68 67.95 0.54
C ASN A 397 -9.81 69.43 0.11
N ARG A 398 -9.17 70.36 0.82
CA ARG A 398 -9.09 71.79 0.52
C ARG A 398 -7.75 72.24 -0.07
N SER A 399 -6.84 71.31 -0.38
CA SER A 399 -5.50 71.68 -0.85
C SER A 399 -5.49 72.06 -2.34
N ASN A 400 -6.42 71.55 -3.13
CA ASN A 400 -6.58 71.88 -4.54
C ASN A 400 -8.04 72.12 -4.95
N ASP A 401 -8.21 72.60 -6.18
CA ASP A 401 -9.50 72.98 -6.74
C ASP A 401 -10.30 71.81 -7.36
N MET A 402 -9.85 70.56 -7.23
CA MET A 402 -10.47 69.41 -7.90
C MET A 402 -11.94 69.23 -7.54
N LEU A 403 -12.25 69.19 -6.24
CA LEU A 403 -13.63 69.02 -5.77
C LEU A 403 -14.54 70.21 -6.11
N TYR A 404 -13.97 71.40 -6.35
CA TYR A 404 -14.74 72.59 -6.76
C TYR A 404 -15.08 72.58 -8.25
N LYS A 405 -14.27 71.88 -9.05
CA LYS A 405 -14.45 71.75 -10.50
C LYS A 405 -15.34 70.57 -10.90
N MET A 406 -15.63 69.68 -9.95
CA MET A 406 -16.49 68.52 -10.16
C MET A 406 -17.89 68.76 -9.61
N ASP A 407 -18.90 68.27 -10.31
CA ASP A 407 -20.25 68.17 -9.75
C ASP A 407 -20.30 66.98 -8.79
N THR A 408 -20.12 67.27 -7.49
CA THR A 408 -20.13 66.26 -6.43
C THR A 408 -21.46 65.51 -6.30
N ALA A 409 -22.57 66.03 -6.85
CA ALA A 409 -23.85 65.34 -6.87
C ALA A 409 -23.92 64.30 -8.00
N GLN A 410 -23.34 64.61 -9.17
CA GLN A 410 -23.26 63.66 -10.28
C GLN A 410 -22.30 62.51 -9.96
N ILE A 411 -21.07 62.79 -9.53
CA ILE A 411 -20.06 61.74 -9.28
C ILE A 411 -20.41 60.75 -8.15
N ARG A 412 -21.47 61.02 -7.37
CA ARG A 412 -22.01 60.07 -6.38
C ARG A 412 -22.83 58.95 -7.03
N ASP A 413 -23.37 59.17 -8.22
CA ASP A 413 -23.96 58.12 -9.03
C ASP A 413 -22.89 57.48 -9.92
N ILE A 414 -22.53 56.24 -9.58
CA ILE A 414 -21.49 55.48 -10.28
C ILE A 414 -21.77 55.33 -11.78
N ASN A 415 -23.04 55.39 -12.21
CA ASN A 415 -23.41 55.27 -13.62
C ASN A 415 -23.06 56.51 -14.45
N THR A 416 -22.75 57.63 -13.80
CA THR A 416 -22.44 58.91 -14.46
C THR A 416 -20.95 59.23 -14.48
N VAL A 417 -20.13 58.42 -13.82
CA VAL A 417 -18.67 58.58 -13.75
C VAL A 417 -18.04 57.92 -14.99
N THR A 418 -17.24 58.67 -15.75
CA THR A 418 -16.56 58.20 -16.97
C THR A 418 -15.06 58.35 -16.91
#